data_AF-A0A933P1Q8-F1
#
_entry.id   AF-A0A933P1Q8-F1
#
_cell.length_a   1.000
_cell.length_b   1.000
_cell.length_c   1.000
_cell.angle_alpha   90.00
_cell.angle_beta   90.00
_cell.angle_gamma   90.00
#
_symmetry.space_group_name_H-M   'P 1'
#
loop_
_entity.id
_entity.type
_entity.pdbx_description
1 polymer ?
#
loop_
_entity_poly.entity_id
_entity_poly.type
_entity_poly.pdbx_seq_one_letter_code
_entity_poly.pdbx_strand_id
1 'polypeptide(L)'
;SFSASLLPENKPKYLMGVGRPEDIIECVRAGIDIFDCVMPTRNARNGGLFTSQGKINIKNAKYKDDSSSLDPKCTCEACAQFSKAYLRHLFMCGDVLSARLNTIHNLTFYLSLMQNLRKAILEDRFEDFVRDFYSYQLL
;
A
#
# COMPACT_ATOMS: atom_id res chain seq x y z
N SER A 1 12.17 -7.13 15.92
CA SER A 1 12.59 -8.56 15.92
C SER A 1 14.04 -8.64 16.36
N PHE A 2 14.37 -9.49 17.34
CA PHE A 2 15.74 -9.70 17.83
C PHE A 2 16.66 -10.40 16.81
N SER A 3 16.11 -11.00 15.75
CA SER A 3 16.90 -11.82 14.83
C SER A 3 17.65 -11.02 13.77
N ALA A 4 17.13 -9.85 13.36
CA ALA A 4 17.73 -9.06 12.29
C ALA A 4 19.09 -8.46 12.69
N SER A 5 19.31 -8.19 13.98
CA SER A 5 20.59 -7.74 14.54
C SER A 5 21.63 -8.86 14.65
N LEU A 6 21.22 -10.13 14.54
CA LEU A 6 22.14 -11.28 14.54
C LEU A 6 22.66 -11.62 13.14
N LEU A 7 22.09 -11.02 12.10
CA LEU A 7 22.48 -11.25 10.71
C LEU A 7 23.63 -10.31 10.30
N PRO A 8 24.53 -10.74 9.39
CA PRO A 8 25.62 -9.90 8.92
C PRO A 8 25.14 -8.55 8.37
N GLU A 9 25.76 -7.45 8.81
CA GLU A 9 25.38 -6.09 8.42
C GLU A 9 25.61 -5.82 6.93
N ASN A 10 26.67 -6.40 6.36
CA ASN A 10 27.07 -6.17 4.96
C ASN A 10 26.34 -7.07 3.95
N LYS A 11 25.19 -7.64 4.32
CA LYS A 11 24.38 -8.49 3.44
C LYS A 11 22.91 -8.09 3.50
N PRO A 12 22.20 -8.09 2.35
CA PRO A 12 20.76 -7.83 2.35
C PRO A 12 20.00 -8.84 3.21
N LYS A 13 19.04 -8.34 3.99
CA LYS A 13 18.18 -9.13 4.87
C LYS A 13 16.79 -9.22 4.24
N TYR A 14 16.45 -10.42 3.80
CA TYR A 14 15.17 -10.71 3.14
C TYR A 14 14.19 -11.35 4.12
N LEU A 15 13.00 -10.75 4.27
CA LEU A 15 11.91 -11.29 5.07
C LEU A 15 10.77 -11.78 4.17
N MET A 16 10.57 -13.10 4.19
CA MET A 16 9.60 -13.78 3.33
C MET A 16 8.17 -13.65 3.85
N GLY A 17 7.23 -13.32 2.96
CA GLY A 17 5.79 -13.42 3.23
C GLY A 17 5.18 -12.32 4.12
N VAL A 18 5.93 -11.27 4.46
CA VAL A 18 5.41 -10.12 5.20
C VAL A 18 4.92 -9.05 4.24
N GLY A 19 3.74 -8.49 4.50
CA GLY A 19 3.15 -7.58 3.53
C GLY A 19 2.00 -6.72 3.99
N ARG A 20 1.75 -6.51 5.28
CA ARG A 20 0.94 -5.34 5.67
C ARG A 20 1.83 -4.09 5.62
N PRO A 21 1.31 -2.91 5.23
CA PRO A 21 2.11 -1.69 5.21
C PRO A 21 2.77 -1.37 6.56
N GLU A 22 2.04 -1.57 7.65
CA GLU A 22 2.51 -1.38 9.02
C GLU A 22 3.65 -2.35 9.36
N ASP A 23 3.49 -3.63 9.03
CA ASP A 23 4.51 -4.66 9.28
C ASP A 23 5.79 -4.37 8.50
N ILE A 24 5.68 -3.88 7.25
CA ILE A 24 6.83 -3.49 6.43
C ILE A 24 7.61 -2.36 7.12
N ILE A 25 6.92 -1.33 7.63
CA ILE A 25 7.57 -0.20 8.31
C ILE A 25 8.33 -0.68 9.55
N GLU A 26 7.70 -1.50 10.39
CA GLU A 26 8.35 -2.01 11.60
C GLU A 26 9.51 -2.95 11.28
N CYS A 27 9.42 -3.72 10.20
CA CYS A 27 10.52 -4.58 9.76
C CYS A 27 11.67 -3.77 9.17
N VAL A 28 11.40 -2.71 8.42
CA VAL A 28 12.44 -1.76 7.97
C VAL A 28 13.11 -1.09 9.17
N ARG A 29 12.33 -0.66 10.18
CA ARG A 29 12.88 -0.15 11.46
C ARG A 29 13.77 -1.19 12.15
N ALA A 30 13.43 -2.47 12.04
CA ALA A 30 14.24 -3.57 12.57
C ALA A 30 15.44 -3.96 11.68
N GLY A 31 15.66 -3.30 10.55
CA GLY A 31 16.79 -3.54 9.65
C GLY A 31 16.56 -4.65 8.62
N ILE A 32 15.33 -4.82 8.12
CA ILE A 32 15.02 -5.70 6.98
C ILE A 32 15.00 -4.88 5.68
N ASP A 33 15.57 -5.44 4.61
CA ASP A 33 15.80 -4.74 3.34
C ASP A 33 14.84 -5.17 2.22
N ILE A 34 14.46 -6.45 2.18
CA ILE A 34 13.70 -7.05 1.07
C ILE A 34 12.46 -7.74 1.61
N PHE A 35 11.36 -7.62 0.88
CA PHE A 35 10.05 -8.18 1.21
C PHE A 35 9.39 -8.80 -0.02
N ASP A 36 8.59 -9.84 0.20
CA ASP A 36 7.61 -10.33 -0.76
C ASP A 36 6.28 -10.62 -0.06
N CYS A 37 5.17 -10.37 -0.76
CA CYS A 37 3.87 -10.79 -0.28
C CYS A 37 2.83 -10.80 -1.41
N VAL A 38 1.91 -11.75 -1.35
CA VAL A 38 0.74 -11.79 -2.25
C VAL A 38 -0.35 -10.79 -1.85
N MET A 39 -0.26 -10.18 -0.66
CA MET A 39 -1.31 -9.34 -0.07
C MET A 39 -1.79 -8.20 -0.98
N PRO A 40 -0.91 -7.41 -1.65
CA PRO A 40 -1.36 -6.29 -2.47
C PRO A 40 -2.31 -6.75 -3.59
N THR A 41 -1.95 -7.83 -4.28
CA THR A 41 -2.71 -8.34 -5.42
C THR A 41 -3.95 -9.14 -4.96
N ARG A 42 -3.84 -9.93 -3.88
CA ARG A 42 -4.98 -10.68 -3.33
C ARG A 42 -6.04 -9.75 -2.76
N ASN A 43 -5.66 -8.68 -2.06
CA ASN A 43 -6.61 -7.72 -1.53
C ASN A 43 -7.30 -6.93 -2.65
N ALA A 44 -6.54 -6.48 -3.65
CA ALA A 44 -7.05 -5.74 -4.80
C ALA A 44 -8.19 -6.49 -5.52
N ARG A 45 -7.96 -7.78 -5.83
CA ARG A 45 -8.96 -8.65 -6.47
C ARG A 45 -10.21 -8.90 -5.61
N ASN A 46 -10.09 -8.75 -4.29
CA ASN A 46 -11.22 -8.87 -3.35
C ASN A 46 -11.86 -7.52 -2.98
N GLY A 47 -11.39 -6.42 -3.59
CA GLY A 47 -11.92 -5.06 -3.42
C GLY A 47 -11.29 -4.27 -2.27
N GLY A 48 -10.28 -4.82 -1.59
CA GLY A 48 -9.53 -4.12 -0.53
C GLY A 48 -8.37 -3.32 -1.12
N LEU A 49 -8.38 -2.00 -0.92
CA LEU A 49 -7.42 -1.07 -1.52
C LEU A 49 -6.71 -0.27 -0.43
N PHE A 50 -5.39 -0.09 -0.60
CA PHE A 50 -4.57 0.73 0.30
C PHE A 50 -4.46 2.13 -0.27
N THR A 51 -4.69 3.16 0.53
CA THR A 51 -4.57 4.56 0.08
C THR A 51 -3.76 5.37 1.08
N SER A 52 -3.36 6.58 0.70
CA SER A 52 -2.73 7.55 1.59
C SER A 52 -3.63 8.02 2.75
N GLN A 53 -4.91 7.63 2.75
CA GLN A 53 -5.91 7.95 3.76
C GLN A 53 -6.41 6.66 4.46
N GLY A 54 -5.59 5.60 4.44
CA GLY A 54 -5.93 4.32 5.06
C GLY A 54 -6.53 3.30 4.09
N LYS A 55 -7.00 2.19 4.64
CA LYS A 55 -7.53 1.07 3.85
C LYS A 55 -9.00 1.28 3.54
N ILE A 56 -9.38 1.10 2.29
CA ILE A 56 -10.78 1.12 1.87
C ILE A 56 -11.24 -0.22 1.29
N ASN A 57 -12.55 -0.42 1.26
CA ASN A 57 -13.19 -1.51 0.55
C ASN A 57 -14.09 -0.92 -0.54
N ILE A 58 -13.69 -1.06 -1.81
CA ILE A 58 -14.35 -0.41 -2.95
C ILE A 58 -15.80 -0.86 -3.13
N LYS A 59 -16.18 -2.02 -2.58
CA LYS A 59 -17.55 -2.55 -2.59
C LYS A 59 -18.53 -1.71 -1.77
N ASN A 60 -18.02 -0.94 -0.80
CA ASN A 60 -18.85 -0.21 0.15
C ASN A 60 -19.82 0.74 -0.56
N ALA A 61 -21.09 0.74 -0.13
CA ALA A 61 -22.15 1.52 -0.75
C ALA A 61 -21.87 3.03 -0.75
N LYS A 62 -21.11 3.54 0.23
CA LYS A 62 -20.72 4.95 0.31
C LYS A 62 -19.96 5.46 -0.93
N TYR A 63 -19.35 4.56 -1.70
CA TYR A 63 -18.62 4.92 -2.92
C TYR A 63 -19.47 4.87 -4.19
N LYS A 64 -20.78 4.55 -4.11
CA LYS A 64 -21.65 4.39 -5.29
C LYS A 64 -21.67 5.61 -6.21
N ASP A 65 -21.72 6.80 -5.63
CA ASP A 65 -21.82 8.07 -6.35
C ASP A 65 -20.60 8.98 -6.06
N ASP A 66 -19.52 8.40 -5.55
CA ASP A 66 -18.28 9.11 -5.23
C ASP A 66 -17.43 9.33 -6.49
N SER A 67 -17.48 10.55 -7.03
CA SER A 67 -16.73 10.97 -8.21
C SER A 67 -15.25 11.28 -7.93
N SER A 68 -14.80 11.22 -6.67
CA SER A 68 -13.40 11.46 -6.33
C SER A 68 -12.48 10.33 -6.83
N SER A 69 -11.21 10.68 -7.02
CA SER A 69 -10.15 9.70 -7.27
C SER A 69 -10.02 8.72 -6.10
N LEU A 70 -9.55 7.50 -6.40
CA LEU A 70 -9.34 6.45 -5.42
C LEU A 70 -8.38 6.88 -4.28
N ASP A 71 -7.26 7.50 -4.63
CA ASP A 71 -6.28 8.02 -3.70
C ASP A 71 -5.72 9.36 -4.22
N PRO A 72 -5.90 10.48 -3.49
CA PRO A 72 -5.46 11.80 -3.96
C PRO A 72 -3.94 11.94 -4.11
N LYS A 73 -3.14 11.06 -3.50
CA LYS A 73 -1.67 11.08 -3.62
C LYS A 73 -1.12 10.06 -4.63
N CYS A 74 -2.00 9.32 -5.33
CA CYS A 74 -1.59 8.30 -6.29
C CYS A 74 -1.84 8.76 -7.72
N THR A 75 -0.90 8.51 -8.62
CA THR A 75 -0.95 8.89 -10.04
C THR A 75 -1.08 7.69 -10.98
N CYS A 76 -1.38 6.49 -10.46
CA CYS A 76 -1.56 5.31 -11.29
C CYS A 76 -2.77 5.42 -12.23
N GLU A 77 -2.85 4.56 -13.24
CA GLU A 77 -3.96 4.48 -14.22
C GLU A 77 -5.34 4.54 -13.55
N ALA A 78 -5.54 3.77 -12.47
CA ALA A 78 -6.78 3.74 -11.72
C ALA A 78 -7.15 5.10 -11.09
N CYS A 79 -6.16 5.81 -10.52
CA CYS A 79 -6.39 7.09 -9.83
C CYS A 79 -6.45 8.28 -10.78
N ALA A 80 -5.77 8.20 -11.93
CA ALA A 80 -5.71 9.28 -12.91
C ALA A 80 -6.95 9.35 -13.81
N GLN A 81 -7.58 8.21 -14.09
CA GLN A 81 -8.63 8.13 -15.12
C GLN A 81 -10.01 7.77 -14.57
N PHE A 82 -10.10 7.19 -13.37
CA PHE A 82 -11.34 6.60 -12.88
C PHE A 82 -11.71 7.10 -11.47
N SER A 83 -13.01 7.26 -11.25
CA SER A 83 -13.57 7.59 -9.94
C SER A 83 -13.78 6.34 -9.09
N LYS A 84 -13.93 6.52 -7.77
CA LYS A 84 -14.34 5.44 -6.87
C LYS A 84 -15.68 4.83 -7.27
N ALA A 85 -16.64 5.64 -7.72
CA ALA A 85 -17.93 5.18 -8.25
C ALA A 85 -17.76 4.22 -9.42
N TYR A 86 -16.90 4.57 -10.39
CA TYR A 86 -16.67 3.73 -11.56
C TYR A 86 -15.92 2.44 -11.19
N LEU A 87 -14.87 2.52 -10.37
CA LEU A 87 -14.14 1.35 -9.89
C LEU A 87 -15.05 0.39 -9.10
N ARG A 88 -15.96 0.93 -8.28
CA ARG A 88 -16.99 0.16 -7.59
C ARG A 88 -17.94 -0.49 -8.58
N HIS A 89 -18.44 0.24 -9.57
CA HIS A 89 -19.33 -0.31 -10.59
C HIS A 89 -18.69 -1.51 -11.31
N LEU A 90 -17.46 -1.35 -11.80
CA LEU A 90 -16.70 -2.45 -12.42
C LEU A 90 -16.60 -3.66 -11.48
N PHE A 91 -16.30 -3.42 -10.20
CA PHE A 91 -16.21 -4.50 -9.21
C PHE A 91 -17.55 -5.23 -9.04
N MET A 92 -18.64 -4.50 -8.85
CA MET A 92 -19.96 -5.06 -8.59
C MET A 92 -20.53 -5.83 -9.77
N CYS A 93 -20.19 -5.43 -11.00
CA CYS A 93 -20.57 -6.11 -12.22
C CYS A 93 -19.66 -7.31 -12.56
N GLY A 94 -18.61 -7.57 -11.78
CA GLY A 94 -17.70 -8.69 -12.00
C GLY A 94 -16.74 -8.49 -13.17
N ASP A 95 -16.51 -7.24 -13.61
CA ASP A 95 -15.63 -6.94 -14.73
C ASP A 95 -14.15 -7.15 -14.33
N VAL A 96 -13.41 -7.88 -15.16
CA VAL A 96 -11.98 -8.17 -14.96
C VAL A 96 -11.13 -6.90 -14.91
N LEU A 97 -11.57 -5.82 -15.55
CA LEU A 97 -10.92 -4.52 -15.50
C LEU A 97 -10.79 -4.00 -14.06
N SER A 98 -11.79 -4.28 -13.19
CA SER A 98 -11.70 -3.94 -11.77
C SER A 98 -10.50 -4.61 -11.10
N ALA A 99 -10.30 -5.92 -11.34
CA ALA A 99 -9.18 -6.66 -10.78
C ALA A 99 -7.83 -6.12 -11.26
N ARG A 100 -7.73 -5.75 -12.54
CA ARG A 100 -6.52 -5.14 -13.12
C ARG A 100 -6.21 -3.78 -12.50
N LEU A 101 -7.16 -2.84 -12.55
CA LEU A 101 -6.97 -1.47 -12.06
C LEU A 101 -6.66 -1.44 -10.56
N ASN A 102 -7.42 -2.22 -9.76
CA ASN A 102 -7.19 -2.34 -8.33
C ASN A 102 -5.81 -2.92 -8.01
N THR A 103 -5.34 -3.88 -8.82
CA THR A 103 -4.02 -4.49 -8.63
C THR A 103 -2.91 -3.51 -8.96
N ILE A 104 -3.03 -2.77 -10.07
CA ILE A 104 -2.10 -1.70 -10.43
C ILE A 104 -2.01 -0.70 -9.28
N HIS A 105 -3.14 -0.22 -8.78
CA HIS A 105 -3.18 0.72 -7.66
C HIS A 105 -2.47 0.21 -6.40
N ASN A 106 -2.82 -1.00 -5.93
CA ASN A 106 -2.19 -1.55 -4.74
C ASN A 106 -0.69 -1.78 -4.92
N LEU A 107 -0.24 -2.23 -6.10
CA LEU A 107 1.19 -2.37 -6.37
C LEU A 107 1.89 -1.01 -6.38
N THR A 108 1.31 0.01 -7.03
CA THR A 108 1.83 1.37 -7.00
C THR A 108 1.94 1.90 -5.57
N PHE A 109 0.92 1.68 -4.73
CA PHE A 109 0.97 2.06 -3.32
C PHE A 109 2.17 1.46 -2.58
N TYR A 110 2.43 0.15 -2.74
CA TYR A 110 3.55 -0.51 -2.08
C TYR A 110 4.91 -0.03 -2.60
N LEU A 111 5.02 0.19 -3.91
CA LEU A 111 6.24 0.75 -4.50
C LEU A 111 6.51 2.16 -3.97
N SER A 112 5.48 3.01 -3.90
CA SER A 112 5.58 4.35 -3.33
C SER A 112 5.90 4.32 -1.83
N LEU A 113 5.33 3.40 -1.05
CA LEU A 113 5.68 3.20 0.36
C LEU A 113 7.18 2.89 0.50
N MET A 114 7.70 1.93 -0.26
CA MET A 114 9.13 1.57 -0.21
C MET A 114 10.05 2.72 -0.68
N GLN A 115 9.63 3.48 -1.70
CA GLN A 115 10.36 4.68 -2.15
C GLN A 115 10.42 5.74 -1.06
N ASN A 116 9.28 6.01 -0.39
CA ASN A 116 9.21 7.00 0.67
C ASN A 116 9.99 6.59 1.92
N LEU A 117 9.95 5.29 2.29
CA LEU A 117 10.76 4.75 3.38
C LEU A 117 12.25 4.93 3.09
N ARG A 118 12.70 4.55 1.88
CA ARG A 118 14.09 4.73 1.46
C ARG A 118 14.50 6.20 1.52
N LYS A 119 13.66 7.10 1.00
CA LYS A 119 13.91 8.54 1.03
C LYS A 119 14.03 9.05 2.46
N ALA A 120 13.11 8.65 3.35
CA ALA A 120 13.11 9.08 4.74
C ALA A 120 14.35 8.61 5.51
N ILE A 121 14.86 7.41 5.23
CA ILE A 121 16.12 6.91 5.80
C ILE A 121 17.30 7.76 5.32
N LEU A 122 17.39 8.05 4.01
CA LEU A 122 18.48 8.85 3.44
C LEU A 122 18.48 10.30 3.92
N GLU A 123 17.32 10.84 4.28
CA GLU A 123 17.10 12.20 4.77
C GLU A 123 17.08 12.29 6.30
N ASP A 124 17.45 11.22 7.02
CA ASP A 124 17.46 11.13 8.50
C ASP A 124 16.12 11.54 9.17
N ARG A 125 15.00 11.25 8.49
CA ARG A 125 13.63 11.59 8.90
C ARG A 125 12.71 10.37 8.94
N PHE A 126 13.28 9.19 9.19
CA PHE A 126 12.53 7.94 9.22
C PHE A 126 11.44 7.95 10.30
N GLU A 127 11.77 8.35 11.53
CA GLU A 127 10.80 8.38 12.64
C GLU A 127 9.66 9.38 12.41
N ASP A 128 9.96 10.51 11.76
CA ASP A 128 8.94 11.47 11.33
C ASP A 128 7.99 10.84 10.30
N PHE A 129 8.54 10.12 9.31
CA PHE A 129 7.75 9.39 8.33
C PHE A 129 6.84 8.35 9.00
N VAL A 130 7.33 7.61 10.00
CA VAL A 130 6.51 6.61 10.70
C VAL A 130 5.38 7.26 11.49
N ARG A 131 5.66 8.36 12.19
CA ARG A 131 4.62 9.13 12.91
C ARG A 131 3.56 9.66 11.96
N ASP A 132 3.97 10.23 10.84
CA ASP A 132 3.06 10.72 9.80
C ASP A 132 2.20 9.57 9.27
N PHE A 133 2.81 8.43 8.91
CA PHE A 133 2.11 7.26 8.40
C PHE A 133 0.99 6.79 9.34
N TYR A 134 1.30 6.59 10.63
CA TYR A 134 0.30 6.14 11.60
C TYR A 134 -0.77 7.20 11.91
N SER A 135 -0.48 8.49 11.75
CA SER A 135 -1.49 9.54 11.93
C SER A 135 -2.65 9.45 10.92
N TYR A 136 -2.38 8.95 9.70
CA TYR A 136 -3.38 8.76 8.66
C TYR A 136 -4.07 7.39 8.70
N GLN A 137 -3.55 6.43 9.48
CA GLN A 137 -4.09 5.06 9.59
C GLN A 137 -5.18 4.91 10.67
N LEU A 138 -5.26 5.88 11.59
CA LEU A 138 -6.17 5.88 12.75
C LEU A 138 -7.51 6.61 12.49
N LEU A 139 -7.77 7.00 11.25
CA LEU A 139 -9.03 7.59 10.76
C LEU A 139 -9.80 6.58 9.89
#